data_AF-A0A9D9EVV9-F1
#
_entry.id   AF-A0A9D9EVV9-F1
#
_cell.length_a   1.000
_cell.length_b   1.000
_cell.length_c   1.000
_cell.angle_alpha   90.00
_cell.angle_beta   90.00
_cell.angle_gamma   90.00
#
_symmetry.space_group_name_H-M   'P 1'
#
loop_
_entity.id
_entity.type
_entity.pdbx_description
1 polymer ?
#
loop_
_entity_poly.entity_id
_entity_poly.type
_entity_poly.pdbx_seq_one_letter_code
_entity_poly.pdbx_strand_id
1 'polypeptide(L)'
;MIGIVFFCATTADAATCAFPDSQSVHVTIQRNDGRVTVNNAHSRESLRRMQRQSGRASAFGSAWTPVGLTLTELKYSMRLKVEAQPVSDGGYCARVTAVEADLGYDNLRIFIARKFRPGSCAYRSINAHEMTHVAVFKQALDRFYPRLQHRLQRAAETLDPVRTSNPDRAAAYLRKRLSASVEPLFLEMNRELDRNNARLDTPERYRREQALCTDW
;
A
#
# COMPACT_ATOMS: atom_id res chain seq x y z
N MET A 1 1.32 -68.54 36.61
CA MET A 1 0.38 -67.48 36.21
C MET A 1 1.02 -66.13 36.53
N ILE A 2 1.47 -65.40 35.51
CA ILE A 2 1.99 -64.02 35.66
C ILE A 2 1.09 -63.15 34.78
N GLY A 3 0.26 -62.33 35.42
CA GLY A 3 -0.64 -61.40 34.73
C GLY A 3 0.12 -60.14 34.33
N ILE A 4 0.21 -59.89 33.03
CA ILE A 4 0.76 -58.65 32.48
C ILE A 4 -0.36 -57.61 32.49
N VAL A 5 -0.20 -56.57 33.31
CA VAL A 5 -1.06 -55.39 33.32
C VAL A 5 -0.59 -54.45 32.21
N PHE A 6 -1.40 -54.29 31.17
CA PHE A 6 -1.19 -53.28 30.14
C PHE A 6 -1.66 -51.92 30.66
N PHE A 7 -0.71 -51.03 30.95
CA PHE A 7 -0.99 -49.60 31.11
C PHE A 7 -1.23 -48.99 29.72
N CYS A 8 -2.48 -48.66 29.42
CA CYS A 8 -2.82 -47.84 28.26
C CYS A 8 -2.50 -46.38 28.61
N ALA A 9 -1.37 -45.86 28.13
CA ALA A 9 -1.05 -44.45 28.23
C ALA A 9 -2.01 -43.68 27.30
N THR A 10 -2.99 -42.99 27.86
CA THR A 10 -3.78 -42.00 27.12
C THR A 10 -2.84 -40.86 26.73
N THR A 11 -2.45 -40.81 25.47
CA THR A 11 -1.82 -39.62 24.89
C THR A 11 -2.84 -38.49 24.97
N ALA A 12 -2.58 -37.49 25.82
CA ALA A 12 -3.34 -36.26 25.82
C ALA A 12 -3.15 -35.61 24.45
N ASP A 13 -4.17 -35.72 23.59
CA ASP A 13 -4.20 -34.98 22.32
C ASP A 13 -4.04 -33.50 22.67
N ALA A 14 -2.94 -32.91 22.19
CA ALA A 14 -2.78 -31.47 22.22
C ALA A 14 -3.91 -30.90 21.34
N ALA A 15 -5.03 -30.52 21.95
CA ALA A 15 -6.26 -30.16 21.25
C ALA A 15 -5.94 -29.26 20.06
N THR A 16 -6.07 -29.77 18.84
CA THR A 16 -5.77 -29.01 17.62
C THR A 16 -6.63 -27.76 17.59
N CYS A 17 -6.02 -26.61 17.28
CA CYS A 17 -6.75 -25.36 17.13
C CYS A 17 -7.62 -25.45 15.88
N ALA A 18 -8.87 -25.88 16.09
CA ALA A 18 -9.86 -26.11 15.05
C ALA A 18 -11.18 -25.52 15.50
N PHE A 19 -11.93 -25.01 14.53
CA PHE A 19 -13.30 -24.56 14.74
C PHE A 19 -14.25 -25.59 14.10
N PRO A 20 -15.36 -25.94 14.77
CA PRO A 20 -16.26 -27.00 14.30
C PRO A 20 -17.06 -26.60 13.06
N ASP A 21 -17.22 -25.29 12.82
CA ASP A 21 -17.93 -24.71 11.70
C ASP A 21 -16.96 -24.15 10.64
N SER A 22 -17.30 -24.35 9.37
CA SER A 22 -16.66 -23.64 8.28
C SER A 22 -17.27 -22.24 8.16
N GLN A 23 -16.52 -21.20 8.51
CA GLN A 23 -16.95 -19.81 8.33
C GLN A 23 -16.22 -19.17 7.15
N SER A 24 -16.98 -18.55 6.24
CA SER A 24 -16.39 -17.72 5.18
C SER A 24 -15.87 -16.40 5.79
N VAL A 25 -14.62 -16.06 5.53
CA VAL A 25 -14.05 -14.78 5.97
C VAL A 25 -14.60 -13.65 5.10
N HIS A 26 -15.24 -12.65 5.71
CA HIS A 26 -15.72 -11.49 4.98
C HIS A 26 -14.57 -10.50 4.74
N VAL A 27 -14.18 -10.28 3.49
CA VAL A 27 -13.10 -9.33 3.15
C VAL A 27 -13.69 -8.16 2.38
N THR A 28 -13.47 -6.96 2.90
CA THR A 28 -13.77 -5.70 2.21
C THR A 28 -12.49 -4.91 2.06
N ILE A 29 -12.24 -4.43 0.85
CA ILE A 29 -11.18 -3.45 0.58
C ILE A 29 -11.84 -2.19 0.04
N GLN A 30 -11.51 -1.04 0.61
CA GLN A 30 -11.92 0.26 0.14
C GLN A 30 -10.80 0.89 -0.69
N ARG A 31 -11.16 1.39 -1.87
CA ARG A 31 -10.24 2.13 -2.75
C ARG A 31 -10.31 3.62 -2.44
N ASN A 32 -9.16 4.26 -2.30
CA ASN A 32 -9.06 5.72 -2.23
C ASN A 32 -8.23 6.26 -3.40
N ASP A 33 -8.86 6.90 -4.38
CA ASP A 33 -8.14 7.47 -5.52
C ASP A 33 -7.37 8.75 -5.20
N GLY A 34 -7.62 9.34 -4.03
CA GLY A 34 -7.04 10.60 -3.61
C GLY A 34 -7.56 11.80 -4.40
N ARG A 35 -7.60 12.95 -3.74
CA ARG A 35 -7.90 14.21 -4.42
C ARG A 35 -6.64 14.78 -5.05
N VAL A 36 -6.77 15.27 -6.29
CA VAL A 36 -5.71 16.05 -6.94
C VAL A 36 -5.80 17.49 -6.44
N THR A 37 -4.69 18.04 -5.96
CA THR A 37 -4.60 19.44 -5.51
C THR A 37 -3.43 20.13 -6.17
N VAL A 38 -3.59 21.38 -6.60
CA VAL A 38 -2.52 22.17 -7.22
C VAL A 38 -2.16 23.35 -6.32
N ASN A 39 -0.86 23.56 -6.09
CA ASN A 39 -0.33 24.68 -5.31
C ASN A 39 0.75 25.44 -6.10
N ASN A 40 0.59 26.75 -6.23
CA ASN A 40 1.51 27.65 -6.96
C ASN A 40 2.23 28.66 -6.06
N ALA A 41 2.39 28.37 -4.77
CA ALA A 41 2.98 29.29 -3.80
C ALA A 41 4.49 29.08 -3.59
N HIS A 42 5.06 27.97 -4.07
CA HIS A 42 6.43 27.56 -3.76
C HIS A 42 7.47 28.10 -4.75
N SER A 43 8.68 28.42 -4.25
CA SER A 43 9.84 28.68 -5.12
C SER A 43 10.40 27.37 -5.69
N ARG A 44 11.21 27.47 -6.76
CA ARG A 44 11.87 26.31 -7.38
C ARG A 44 12.80 25.59 -6.38
N GLU A 45 13.49 26.34 -5.54
CA GLU A 45 14.37 25.81 -4.49
C GLU A 45 13.56 25.06 -3.44
N SER A 46 12.36 25.55 -3.10
CA SER A 46 11.42 24.83 -2.22
C SER A 46 10.98 23.52 -2.86
N LEU A 47 10.66 23.50 -4.16
CA LEU A 47 10.29 22.27 -4.86
C LEU A 47 11.44 21.25 -4.81
N ARG A 48 12.67 21.69 -5.08
CA ARG A 48 13.87 20.84 -5.00
C ARG A 48 14.09 20.26 -3.59
N ARG A 49 13.85 21.04 -2.53
CA ARG A 49 13.93 20.54 -1.15
C ARG A 49 12.86 19.47 -0.89
N MET A 50 11.61 19.73 -1.29
CA MET A 50 10.51 18.77 -1.13
C MET A 50 10.77 17.47 -1.89
N GLN A 51 11.29 17.54 -3.11
CA GLN A 51 11.67 16.37 -3.91
C GLN A 51 12.70 15.51 -3.15
N ARG A 52 13.77 16.13 -2.64
CA ARG A 52 14.80 15.42 -1.85
C ARG A 52 14.25 14.76 -0.58
N GLN A 53 13.38 15.46 0.14
CA GLN A 53 12.75 14.94 1.36
C GLN A 53 11.80 13.78 1.08
N SER A 54 11.19 13.74 -0.11
CA SER A 54 10.29 12.64 -0.51
C SER A 54 11.02 11.33 -0.86
N GLY A 55 12.36 11.31 -0.84
CA GLY A 55 13.16 10.15 -1.26
C GLY A 55 13.11 9.87 -2.76
N ARG A 56 12.34 10.64 -3.55
CA ARG A 56 12.32 10.57 -5.01
C ARG A 56 13.61 11.19 -5.55
N ALA A 57 14.50 10.35 -6.07
CA ALA A 57 15.66 10.81 -6.79
C ALA A 57 15.22 11.56 -8.06
N SER A 58 15.78 12.74 -8.29
CA SER A 58 15.69 13.39 -9.60
C SER A 58 16.46 12.55 -10.61
N ALA A 59 15.86 12.26 -11.77
CA ALA A 59 16.55 11.61 -12.89
C ALA A 59 17.81 12.39 -13.35
N PHE A 60 17.96 13.65 -12.92
CA PHE A 60 19.03 14.58 -13.30
C PHE A 60 20.09 14.81 -12.22
N GLY A 61 20.05 14.09 -11.09
CA GLY A 61 20.95 14.36 -9.98
C GLY A 61 20.75 15.76 -9.38
N SER A 62 21.80 16.32 -8.77
CA SER A 62 21.74 17.57 -7.99
C SER A 62 21.64 18.87 -8.80
N ALA A 63 21.87 18.81 -10.12
CA ALA A 63 22.04 19.98 -10.99
C ALA A 63 20.72 20.53 -11.57
N TRP A 64 19.65 19.74 -11.62
CA TRP A 64 18.35 20.19 -12.12
C TRP A 64 17.42 20.63 -10.99
N THR A 65 16.77 21.77 -11.17
CA THR A 65 15.77 22.29 -10.24
C THR A 65 14.39 22.23 -10.89
N PRO A 66 13.48 21.37 -10.41
CA PRO A 66 12.17 21.20 -11.01
C PRO A 66 11.35 22.51 -10.99
N VAL A 67 10.51 22.66 -12.00
CA VAL A 67 9.54 23.77 -12.15
C VAL A 67 8.13 23.34 -11.77
N GLY A 68 7.85 22.04 -11.84
CA GLY A 68 6.68 21.36 -11.29
C GLY A 68 7.10 20.15 -10.46
N LEU A 69 6.25 19.70 -9.54
CA LEU A 69 6.50 18.51 -8.73
C LEU A 69 5.19 17.86 -8.30
N THR A 70 5.04 16.57 -8.60
CA THR A 70 3.92 15.74 -8.11
C THR A 70 4.36 14.85 -6.96
N LEU A 71 3.72 14.98 -5.79
CA LEU A 71 3.96 14.17 -4.61
C LEU A 71 2.70 13.44 -4.16
N THR A 72 2.87 12.16 -3.82
CA THR A 72 1.84 11.32 -3.20
C THR A 72 2.50 10.21 -2.37
N GLU A 73 1.72 9.60 -1.50
CA GLU A 73 2.10 8.46 -0.67
C GLU A 73 1.01 7.38 -0.79
N LEU A 74 1.41 6.16 -1.18
CA LEU A 74 0.50 5.02 -1.19
C LEU A 74 0.23 4.59 0.25
N LYS A 75 -1.04 4.56 0.64
CA LYS A 75 -1.51 4.15 1.96
C LYS A 75 -2.15 2.78 1.88
N TYR A 76 -1.86 1.96 2.89
CA TYR A 76 -2.51 0.69 3.15
C TYR A 76 -2.79 0.55 4.65
N SER A 77 -4.06 0.35 5.01
CA SER A 77 -4.48 0.01 6.37
C SER A 77 -5.28 -1.28 6.36
N MET A 78 -5.22 -2.03 7.46
CA MET A 78 -5.96 -3.27 7.63
C MET A 78 -6.40 -3.43 9.09
N ARG A 79 -7.69 -3.73 9.26
CA ARG A 79 -8.35 -4.07 10.52
C ARG A 79 -8.93 -5.47 10.39
N LEU A 80 -8.85 -6.23 11.48
CA LEU A 80 -9.35 -7.60 11.53
C LEU A 80 -10.44 -7.72 12.59
N LYS A 81 -11.45 -8.55 12.31
CA LYS A 81 -12.30 -9.14 13.34
C LYS A 81 -11.81 -10.56 13.58
N VAL A 82 -11.55 -10.86 14.84
CA VAL A 82 -10.99 -12.15 15.27
C VAL A 82 -11.94 -12.75 16.28
N GLU A 83 -12.31 -14.00 16.03
CA GLU A 83 -13.00 -14.83 17.01
C GLU A 83 -11.96 -15.62 17.80
N ALA A 84 -12.11 -15.71 19.11
CA ALA A 84 -11.26 -16.52 19.98
C ALA A 84 -12.12 -17.38 20.91
N GLN A 85 -11.83 -18.69 20.96
CA GLN A 85 -12.51 -19.65 21.82
C GLN A 85 -11.50 -20.29 22.78
N PRO A 86 -11.83 -20.46 24.07
CA PRO A 86 -10.93 -21.12 25.02
C PRO A 86 -10.77 -22.61 24.66
N VAL A 87 -9.57 -23.15 24.93
CA VAL A 87 -9.24 -24.58 24.77
C VAL A 87 -8.80 -25.18 26.11
N SER A 88 -8.83 -26.51 26.23
CA SER A 88 -8.74 -27.25 27.50
C SER A 88 -7.46 -27.04 28.33
N ASP A 89 -6.39 -26.50 27.75
CA ASP A 89 -5.12 -26.21 28.42
C ASP A 89 -5.00 -24.77 28.96
N GLY A 90 -6.11 -24.01 28.96
CA GLY A 90 -6.11 -22.60 29.36
C GLY A 90 -5.60 -21.65 28.27
N GLY A 91 -5.34 -22.16 27.06
CA GLY A 91 -5.10 -21.35 25.87
C GLY A 91 -6.39 -20.92 25.16
N TYR A 92 -6.21 -20.27 24.01
CA TYR A 92 -7.26 -19.88 23.09
C TYR A 92 -6.92 -20.35 21.68
N CYS A 93 -7.93 -20.73 20.93
CA CYS A 93 -7.86 -20.87 19.48
C CYS A 93 -8.53 -19.66 18.84
N ALA A 94 -7.85 -19.00 17.90
CA ALA A 94 -8.33 -17.78 17.28
C ALA A 94 -8.34 -17.85 15.75
N ARG A 95 -9.40 -17.36 15.12
CA ARG A 95 -9.55 -17.29 13.66
C ARG A 95 -9.99 -15.90 13.20
N VAL A 96 -9.66 -15.53 11.97
CA VAL A 96 -10.17 -14.30 11.34
C VAL A 96 -11.59 -14.55 10.85
N THR A 97 -12.50 -13.62 11.13
CA THR A 97 -13.89 -13.66 10.66
C THR A 97 -14.19 -12.54 9.66
N ALA A 98 -13.47 -11.42 9.77
CA ALA A 98 -13.52 -10.36 8.77
C ALA A 98 -12.18 -9.63 8.61
N VAL A 99 -11.94 -9.12 7.40
CA VAL A 99 -10.83 -8.26 7.03
C VAL A 99 -11.40 -6.99 6.40
N GLU A 100 -11.08 -5.85 6.99
CA GLU A 100 -11.41 -4.52 6.45
C GLU A 100 -10.10 -3.82 6.11
N ALA A 101 -9.88 -3.47 4.85
CA ALA A 101 -8.66 -2.79 4.41
C ALA A 101 -8.97 -1.53 3.59
N ASP A 102 -8.06 -0.56 3.63
CA ASP A 102 -8.10 0.62 2.77
C ASP A 102 -6.82 0.67 1.94
N LEU A 103 -6.94 1.03 0.67
CA LEU A 103 -5.83 1.10 -0.27
C LEU A 103 -5.97 2.30 -1.20
N GLY A 104 -4.90 3.08 -1.30
CA GLY A 104 -4.78 4.11 -2.34
C GLY A 104 -4.01 5.33 -1.88
N TYR A 105 -4.46 6.52 -2.24
CA TYR A 105 -3.76 7.78 -1.97
C TYR A 105 -4.64 8.73 -1.16
N ASP A 106 -4.08 9.40 -0.16
CA ASP A 106 -4.83 10.46 0.55
C ASP A 106 -5.01 11.69 -0.36
N ASN A 107 -3.91 12.13 -0.98
CA ASN A 107 -3.87 13.25 -1.91
C ASN A 107 -2.78 13.04 -2.98
N LEU A 108 -3.02 13.56 -4.18
CA LEU A 108 -2.01 13.74 -5.23
C LEU A 108 -1.73 15.23 -5.36
N ARG A 109 -0.60 15.68 -4.80
CA ARG A 109 -0.27 17.09 -4.67
C ARG A 109 0.66 17.51 -5.80
N ILE A 110 0.16 18.38 -6.65
CA ILE A 110 0.93 19.06 -7.70
C ILE A 110 1.40 20.39 -7.14
N PHE A 111 2.69 20.67 -7.28
CA PHE A 111 3.30 21.95 -6.95
C PHE A 111 3.88 22.56 -8.22
N ILE A 112 3.59 23.83 -8.48
CA ILE A 112 4.13 24.58 -9.63
C ILE A 112 4.88 25.78 -9.09
N ALA A 113 6.07 26.06 -9.61
CA ALA A 113 6.88 27.17 -9.16
C ALA A 113 6.15 28.51 -9.34
N ARG A 114 6.11 29.32 -8.27
CA ARG A 114 5.35 30.59 -8.18
C ARG A 114 5.65 31.61 -9.28
N LYS A 115 6.81 31.51 -9.94
CA LYS A 115 7.17 32.42 -11.04
C LYS A 115 6.21 32.26 -12.24
N PHE A 116 5.65 31.07 -12.44
CA PHE A 116 4.67 30.80 -13.49
C PHE A 116 3.28 31.11 -12.97
N ARG A 117 2.64 32.15 -13.51
CA ARG A 117 1.33 32.62 -13.04
C ARG A 117 0.22 31.70 -13.54
N PRO A 118 -0.80 31.41 -12.71
CA PRO A 118 -1.98 30.67 -13.18
C PRO A 118 -2.57 31.33 -14.43
N GLY A 119 -2.86 30.52 -15.45
CA GLY A 119 -3.37 31.00 -16.73
C GLY A 119 -2.31 31.41 -17.75
N SER A 120 -1.02 31.39 -17.42
CA SER A 120 0.06 31.55 -18.40
C SER A 120 0.27 30.29 -19.26
N CYS A 121 0.99 30.41 -20.38
CA CYS A 121 1.27 29.24 -21.24
C CYS A 121 2.16 28.24 -20.50
N ALA A 122 3.29 28.70 -19.94
CA ALA A 122 4.19 27.85 -19.17
C ALA A 122 3.49 27.19 -17.97
N TYR A 123 2.60 27.90 -17.25
CA TYR A 123 1.83 27.30 -16.15
C TYR A 123 0.96 26.13 -16.63
N ARG A 124 0.23 26.30 -17.74
CA ARG A 124 -0.61 25.22 -18.30
C ARG A 124 0.23 24.04 -18.77
N SER A 125 1.38 24.32 -19.40
CA SER A 125 2.31 23.28 -19.84
C SER A 125 2.83 22.46 -18.66
N ILE A 126 3.34 23.11 -17.61
CA ILE A 126 3.85 22.44 -16.41
C ILE A 126 2.73 21.64 -15.75
N ASN A 127 1.55 22.22 -15.58
CA ASN A 127 0.42 21.50 -14.99
C ASN A 127 0.03 20.26 -15.82
N ALA A 128 0.07 20.34 -17.15
CA ALA A 128 -0.19 19.21 -18.02
C ALA A 128 0.87 18.10 -17.84
N HIS A 129 2.16 18.45 -17.74
CA HIS A 129 3.24 17.51 -17.41
C HIS A 129 3.00 16.84 -16.05
N GLU A 130 2.72 17.61 -15.01
CA GLU A 130 2.46 17.08 -13.67
C GLU A 130 1.21 16.18 -13.62
N MET A 131 0.18 16.48 -14.43
CA MET A 131 -0.98 15.60 -14.58
C MET A 131 -0.64 14.25 -15.23
N THR A 132 0.45 14.15 -16.01
CA THR A 132 0.92 12.84 -16.52
C THR A 132 1.46 11.95 -15.38
N HIS A 133 2.12 12.52 -14.38
CA HIS A 133 2.52 11.79 -13.18
C HIS A 133 1.30 11.31 -12.38
N VAL A 134 0.28 12.16 -12.22
CA VAL A 134 -1.01 11.78 -11.61
C VAL A 134 -1.63 10.58 -12.34
N ALA A 135 -1.63 10.60 -13.67
CA ALA A 135 -2.16 9.49 -14.47
C ALA A 135 -1.38 8.18 -14.22
N VAL A 136 -0.04 8.23 -14.11
CA VAL A 136 0.78 7.06 -13.77
C VAL A 136 0.37 6.45 -12.41
N PHE A 137 0.15 7.29 -11.39
CA PHE A 137 -0.29 6.82 -10.07
C PHE A 137 -1.66 6.14 -10.14
N LYS A 138 -2.64 6.77 -10.80
CA LYS A 138 -4.00 6.22 -10.94
C LYS A 138 -4.02 4.92 -11.73
N GLN A 139 -3.30 4.84 -12.84
CA GLN A 139 -3.20 3.62 -13.65
C GLN A 139 -2.54 2.46 -12.91
N ALA A 140 -1.52 2.73 -12.10
CA ALA A 140 -0.95 1.70 -11.24
C ALA A 140 -2.00 1.21 -10.23
N LEU A 141 -2.74 2.12 -9.59
CA LEU A 141 -3.81 1.71 -8.66
C LEU A 141 -4.88 0.88 -9.36
N ASP A 142 -5.32 1.27 -10.57
CA ASP A 142 -6.27 0.50 -11.38
C ASP A 142 -5.79 -0.93 -11.64
N ARG A 143 -4.50 -1.10 -11.94
CA ARG A 143 -3.91 -2.41 -12.25
C ARG A 143 -3.72 -3.29 -11.01
N PHE A 144 -3.27 -2.70 -9.91
CA PHE A 144 -2.85 -3.44 -8.71
C PHE A 144 -4.00 -3.67 -7.73
N TYR A 145 -4.98 -2.79 -7.66
CA TYR A 145 -6.14 -2.93 -6.77
C TYR A 145 -6.84 -4.29 -6.88
N PRO A 146 -7.28 -4.77 -8.06
CA PRO A 146 -7.95 -6.08 -8.16
C PRO A 146 -7.03 -7.26 -7.81
N ARG A 147 -5.72 -7.14 -8.09
CA ARG A 147 -4.73 -8.17 -7.74
C ARG A 147 -4.52 -8.27 -6.23
N LEU A 148 -4.44 -7.11 -5.56
CA LEU A 148 -4.33 -7.00 -4.10
C LEU A 148 -5.60 -7.53 -3.43
N GLN A 149 -6.78 -7.17 -3.95
CA GLN A 149 -8.06 -7.69 -3.48
C GLN A 149 -8.12 -9.20 -3.56
N HIS A 150 -7.81 -9.77 -4.73
CA HIS A 150 -7.82 -11.22 -4.89
C HIS A 150 -6.80 -11.91 -3.97
N ARG A 151 -5.56 -11.38 -3.87
CA ARG A 151 -4.54 -11.96 -3.00
C ARG A 151 -4.95 -11.94 -1.53
N LEU A 152 -5.50 -10.83 -1.04
CA LEU A 152 -5.94 -10.71 0.35
C LEU A 152 -7.14 -11.62 0.64
N GLN A 153 -8.12 -11.69 -0.27
CA GLN A 153 -9.25 -12.62 -0.17
C GLN A 153 -8.75 -14.06 -0.01
N ARG A 154 -7.90 -14.52 -0.93
CA ARG A 154 -7.35 -15.88 -0.90
C ARG A 154 -6.54 -16.14 0.35
N ALA A 155 -5.70 -15.20 0.76
CA ALA A 155 -4.90 -15.34 1.97
C ALA A 155 -5.77 -15.43 3.23
N ALA A 156 -6.89 -14.70 3.29
CA ALA A 156 -7.83 -14.75 4.40
C ALA A 156 -8.62 -16.06 4.43
N GLU A 157 -9.09 -16.55 3.29
CA GLU A 157 -9.81 -17.83 3.16
C GLU A 157 -8.96 -19.04 3.56
N THR A 158 -7.66 -19.00 3.30
CA THR A 158 -6.73 -20.10 3.60
C THR A 158 -5.93 -19.86 4.89
N LEU A 159 -6.30 -18.87 5.70
CA LEU A 159 -5.55 -18.57 6.92
C LEU A 159 -5.99 -19.52 8.04
N ASP A 160 -5.08 -20.39 8.45
CA ASP A 160 -5.36 -21.33 9.54
C ASP A 160 -5.61 -20.58 10.87
N PRO A 161 -6.52 -21.12 11.71
CA PRO A 161 -6.63 -20.71 13.10
C PRO A 161 -5.30 -20.84 13.86
N VAL A 162 -5.10 -19.99 14.86
CA VAL A 162 -3.87 -19.94 15.65
C VAL A 162 -4.14 -20.19 17.11
N ARG A 163 -3.33 -21.06 17.73
CA ARG A 163 -3.31 -21.21 19.19
C ARG A 163 -2.56 -20.04 19.81
N THR A 164 -3.10 -19.45 20.86
CA THR A 164 -2.46 -18.36 21.60
C THR A 164 -2.76 -18.48 23.09
N SER A 165 -1.86 -18.00 23.95
CA SER A 165 -2.14 -17.80 25.37
C SER A 165 -2.82 -16.46 25.66
N ASN A 166 -2.89 -15.57 24.67
CA ASN A 166 -3.52 -14.24 24.78
C ASN A 166 -4.27 -13.91 23.47
N PRO A 167 -5.60 -13.73 23.50
CA PRO A 167 -6.40 -13.38 22.32
C PRO A 167 -5.91 -12.14 21.56
N ASP A 168 -5.43 -11.09 22.26
CA ASP A 168 -4.95 -9.86 21.62
C ASP A 168 -3.70 -10.09 20.76
N ARG A 169 -2.85 -11.06 21.15
CA ARG A 169 -1.66 -11.44 20.39
C ARG A 169 -2.02 -12.15 19.08
N ALA A 170 -3.14 -12.88 19.04
CA ALA A 170 -3.58 -13.56 17.83
C ALA A 170 -3.92 -12.55 16.73
N ALA A 171 -4.64 -11.47 17.04
CA ALA A 171 -4.99 -10.46 16.05
C ALA A 171 -3.74 -9.81 15.42
N ALA A 172 -2.73 -9.48 16.22
CA ALA A 172 -1.48 -8.93 15.71
C ALA A 172 -0.72 -9.92 14.81
N TYR A 173 -0.67 -11.20 15.21
CA TYR A 173 -0.04 -12.27 14.43
C TYR A 173 -0.75 -12.49 13.09
N LEU A 174 -2.08 -12.67 13.11
CA LEU A 174 -2.91 -12.89 11.93
C LEU A 174 -2.80 -11.69 10.97
N ARG A 175 -2.83 -10.46 11.50
CA ARG A 175 -2.61 -9.24 10.70
C ARG A 175 -1.25 -9.25 10.02
N LYS A 176 -0.19 -9.62 10.74
CA LYS A 176 1.17 -9.73 10.17
C LYS A 176 1.22 -10.75 9.03
N ARG A 177 0.58 -11.91 9.18
CA ARG A 177 0.50 -12.96 8.16
C ARG A 177 -0.22 -12.47 6.90
N LEU A 178 -1.37 -11.82 7.06
CA LEU A 178 -2.13 -11.25 5.94
C LEU A 178 -1.34 -10.14 5.24
N SER A 179 -0.69 -9.23 5.99
CA SER A 179 0.14 -8.18 5.40
C SER A 179 1.30 -8.75 4.57
N ALA A 180 1.97 -9.79 5.08
CA ALA A 180 3.05 -10.44 4.34
C ALA A 180 2.57 -11.10 3.02
N SER A 181 1.30 -11.50 2.94
CA SER A 181 0.74 -12.14 1.73
C SER A 181 0.61 -11.18 0.53
N VAL A 182 0.42 -9.88 0.82
CA VAL A 182 0.21 -8.81 -0.18
C VAL A 182 1.45 -7.95 -0.40
N GLU A 183 2.42 -7.96 0.52
CA GLU A 183 3.66 -7.18 0.45
C GLU A 183 4.40 -7.30 -0.90
N PRO A 184 4.54 -8.49 -1.54
CA PRO A 184 5.19 -8.58 -2.84
C PRO A 184 4.51 -7.76 -3.95
N LEU A 185 3.18 -7.63 -3.92
CA LEU A 185 2.42 -6.83 -4.88
C LEU A 185 2.64 -5.32 -4.65
N PHE A 186 2.78 -4.89 -3.39
CA PHE A 186 3.16 -3.51 -3.08
C PHE A 186 4.57 -3.18 -3.57
N LEU A 187 5.53 -4.09 -3.37
CA LEU A 187 6.90 -3.91 -3.88
C LEU A 187 6.93 -3.85 -5.41
N GLU A 188 6.13 -4.69 -6.09
CA GLU A 188 5.98 -4.65 -7.54
C GLU A 188 5.37 -3.33 -8.02
N MET A 189 4.29 -2.87 -7.38
CA MET A 189 3.63 -1.60 -7.68
C MET A 189 4.60 -0.42 -7.52
N ASN A 190 5.36 -0.37 -6.42
CA ASN A 190 6.34 0.69 -6.19
C ASN A 190 7.43 0.71 -7.26
N ARG A 191 7.98 -0.44 -7.64
CA ARG A 191 8.97 -0.54 -8.74
C ARG A 191 8.39 -0.11 -10.08
N GLU A 192 7.12 -0.41 -10.35
CA GLU A 192 6.46 0.07 -11.57
C GLU A 192 6.30 1.59 -11.55
N LEU A 193 5.81 2.15 -10.45
CA LEU A 193 5.66 3.59 -10.26
C LEU A 193 6.99 4.33 -10.44
N ASP A 194 8.07 3.84 -9.83
CA ASP A 194 9.39 4.45 -9.94
C ASP A 194 9.89 4.44 -11.39
N ARG A 195 9.77 3.29 -12.08
CA ARG A 195 10.17 3.16 -13.49
C ARG A 195 9.34 4.05 -14.41
N ASN A 196 8.02 4.09 -14.24
CA ASN A 196 7.14 4.86 -15.13
C ASN A 196 7.30 6.36 -14.93
N ASN A 197 7.45 6.82 -13.68
CA ASN A 197 7.71 8.23 -13.39
C ASN A 197 9.09 8.67 -13.91
N ALA A 198 10.14 7.85 -13.74
CA ALA A 198 11.48 8.17 -14.24
C ALA A 198 11.55 8.31 -15.77
N ARG A 199 10.65 7.66 -16.52
CA ARG A 199 10.55 7.78 -17.99
C ARG A 199 9.93 9.11 -18.44
N LEU A 200 9.17 9.79 -17.59
CA LEU A 200 8.54 11.07 -17.89
C LEU A 200 9.54 12.23 -17.74
N ASP A 201 10.34 12.21 -16.67
CA ASP A 201 11.29 13.27 -16.34
C ASP A 201 12.62 13.10 -17.08
N THR A 202 12.63 13.38 -18.39
CA THR A 202 13.85 13.30 -19.23
C THR A 202 14.27 14.67 -19.77
N PRO A 203 15.58 14.94 -19.95
CA PRO A 203 16.06 16.25 -20.43
C PRO A 203 15.46 16.65 -21.78
N GLU A 204 15.23 15.67 -22.63
CA GLU A 204 14.67 15.86 -23.96
C GLU A 204 13.19 16.27 -23.89
N ARG A 205 12.41 15.65 -23.00
CA ARG A 205 11.01 16.04 -22.76
C ARG A 205 10.90 17.44 -22.18
N TYR A 206 11.72 17.80 -21.19
CA TYR A 206 11.72 19.16 -20.65
C TYR A 206 12.13 20.21 -21.68
N ARG A 207 13.11 19.92 -22.55
CA ARG A 207 13.47 20.84 -23.64
C ARG A 207 12.31 21.05 -24.62
N ARG A 208 11.61 19.98 -24.99
CA ARG A 208 10.40 20.07 -25.83
C ARG A 208 9.30 20.87 -25.15
N GLU A 209 9.05 20.60 -23.87
CA GLU A 209 8.07 21.34 -23.07
C GLU A 209 8.42 22.83 -22.99
N GLN A 210 9.68 23.15 -22.71
CA GLN A 210 10.19 24.52 -22.64
C GLN A 210 10.16 25.27 -23.98
N ALA A 211 10.12 24.54 -25.09
CA ALA A 211 9.97 25.15 -26.41
C ALA A 211 8.51 25.52 -26.75
N LEU A 212 7.52 25.07 -25.98
CA LEU A 212 6.09 25.29 -26.28
C LEU A 212 5.62 26.73 -26.02
N CYS A 213 6.32 27.47 -25.19
CA CYS A 213 5.89 28.79 -24.75
C CYS A 213 7.04 29.79 -24.81
N THR A 214 6.72 31.07 -24.84
CA THR A 214 7.71 32.14 -24.81
C THR A 214 7.96 32.69 -23.40
N ASP A 215 7.17 32.26 -22.40
CA ASP A 215 7.15 32.77 -21.03
C ASP A 215 7.83 31.84 -19.99
N TRP A 216 8.93 31.18 -20.38
CA TRP A 216 9.64 30.20 -19.55
C TRP A 216 10.61 30.76 -18.51
#